data_AF-A0A1I6BFF3-F1
#
_entry.id   AF-A0A1I6BFF3-F1
#
_cell.length_a   1.000
_cell.length_b   1.000
_cell.length_c   1.000
_cell.angle_alpha   90.00
_cell.angle_beta   90.00
_cell.angle_gamma   90.00
#
_symmetry.space_group_name_H-M   'P 1'
#
loop_
_entity.id
_entity.type
_entity.pdbx_description
1 polymer ?
#
loop_
_entity_poly.entity_id
_entity_poly.type
_entity_poly.pdbx_seq_one_letter_code
_entity_poly.pdbx_strand_id
1 'polypeptide(L)'
;MANECAPPQVIPQLSTYLSGQTMLAAVQAAPPAGCSTTLTGADETNCQIFTTWTQYTASICGALGLAAQIIDREISGGISKEMVLAIEALYDGINGVNTQFLQAIVDINSHTPYEPLPTPDPIPPFPMPTSGSDVEQAVVQTWDMLKPWIEKSMDKLPTGSPWVKVLEGIIDSSDKMLADLQALFAQITGNTNPVASS
;
A
#
# COMPACT_ATOMS: atom_id res chain seq x y z
N MET A 1 12.57 -29.73 -0.76
CA MET A 1 11.40 -29.17 -0.05
C MET A 1 10.75 -28.23 -1.04
N ALA A 2 9.47 -28.44 -1.38
CA ALA A 2 8.78 -27.55 -2.30
C ALA A 2 8.82 -26.15 -1.69
N ASN A 3 9.36 -25.19 -2.44
CA ASN A 3 9.35 -23.79 -2.06
C ASN A 3 7.91 -23.33 -2.24
N GLU A 4 7.04 -23.63 -1.25
CA GLU A 4 5.65 -23.20 -1.26
C GLU A 4 5.66 -21.68 -1.24
N CYS A 5 5.51 -21.09 -2.42
CA CYS A 5 5.38 -19.66 -2.59
C CYS A 5 4.16 -19.23 -1.78
N ALA A 6 4.35 -18.30 -0.84
CA ALA A 6 3.23 -17.69 -0.14
C ALA A 6 2.23 -17.14 -1.17
N PRO A 7 0.91 -17.29 -0.96
CA PRO A 7 -0.07 -16.92 -1.97
C PRO A 7 -0.01 -15.41 -2.28
N PRO A 8 -0.27 -15.02 -3.54
CA PRO A 8 -0.43 -13.61 -3.88
C PRO A 8 -1.54 -12.98 -3.06
N GLN A 9 -1.38 -11.71 -2.72
CA GLN A 9 -2.30 -11.01 -1.82
C GLN A 9 -3.27 -10.12 -2.60
N VAL A 10 -4.56 -10.32 -2.36
CA VAL A 10 -5.61 -9.38 -2.79
C VAL A 10 -5.83 -8.40 -1.64
N ILE A 11 -5.82 -7.12 -1.97
CA ILE A 11 -6.03 -6.05 -1.01
C ILE A 11 -7.54 -5.87 -0.84
N PRO A 12 -8.07 -5.89 0.41
CA PRO A 12 -9.49 -5.68 0.68
C PRO A 12 -9.98 -4.31 0.16
N GLN A 13 -11.28 -4.02 0.27
CA GLN A 13 -11.76 -2.64 0.12
C GLN A 13 -11.47 -1.89 1.42
N LEU A 14 -11.10 -0.60 1.35
CA LEU A 14 -10.86 0.21 2.55
C LEU A 14 -12.07 0.21 3.50
N SER A 15 -13.29 0.20 2.95
CA SER A 15 -14.54 0.08 3.71
C SER A 15 -14.61 -1.16 4.61
N THR A 16 -13.90 -2.24 4.28
CA THR A 16 -13.79 -3.42 5.14
C THR A 16 -13.06 -3.07 6.43
N TYR A 17 -11.97 -2.30 6.33
CA TYR A 17 -11.24 -1.82 7.49
C TYR A 17 -12.14 -0.91 8.33
N LEU A 18 -12.82 0.06 7.71
CA LEU A 18 -13.68 1.01 8.43
C LEU A 18 -14.88 0.33 9.13
N SER A 19 -15.43 -0.74 8.54
CA SER A 19 -16.58 -1.45 9.13
C SER A 19 -16.24 -2.36 10.32
N GLY A 20 -14.95 -2.54 10.64
CA GLY A 20 -14.50 -3.48 11.68
C GLY A 20 -14.83 -4.94 11.37
N GLN A 21 -15.30 -5.26 10.16
CA GLN A 21 -15.45 -6.64 9.72
C GLN A 21 -14.07 -7.28 9.66
N THR A 22 -13.93 -8.42 10.34
CA THR A 22 -12.72 -9.24 10.24
C THR A 22 -12.43 -9.52 8.76
N MET A 23 -11.15 -9.53 8.37
CA MET A 23 -10.68 -9.79 6.99
C MET A 23 -11.21 -11.09 6.36
N LEU A 24 -11.97 -11.90 7.11
CA LEU A 24 -12.67 -13.08 6.64
C LEU A 24 -13.88 -12.80 5.73
N ALA A 25 -14.39 -11.56 5.67
CA ALA A 25 -15.64 -11.25 4.95
C ALA A 25 -15.49 -10.36 3.70
N ALA A 26 -14.32 -9.80 3.42
CA ALA A 26 -14.09 -9.05 2.20
C ALA A 26 -13.91 -9.99 1.00
N VAL A 27 -15.02 -10.36 0.38
CA VAL A 27 -14.99 -10.98 -0.95
C VAL A 27 -14.64 -9.88 -1.97
N GLN A 28 -13.35 -9.59 -2.13
CA GLN A 28 -12.83 -9.30 -3.46
C GLN A 28 -12.50 -10.62 -4.13
N ALA A 29 -12.45 -10.62 -5.47
CA ALA A 29 -12.13 -11.78 -6.29
C ALA A 29 -11.04 -12.64 -5.63
N ALA A 30 -11.26 -13.95 -5.57
CA ALA A 30 -10.27 -14.86 -5.01
C ALA A 30 -8.90 -14.55 -5.62
N PRO A 31 -7.81 -14.53 -4.81
CA PRO A 31 -6.48 -14.32 -5.36
C PRO A 31 -6.29 -15.23 -6.57
N PRO A 32 -5.63 -14.75 -7.64
CA PRO A 32 -5.23 -15.64 -8.71
C PRO A 32 -4.46 -16.80 -8.09
N ALA A 33 -4.54 -17.97 -8.73
CA ALA A 33 -3.73 -19.10 -8.32
C ALA A 33 -2.27 -18.64 -8.15
N GLY A 34 -1.62 -19.09 -7.08
CA GLY A 34 -0.20 -18.82 -6.87
C GLY A 34 0.65 -19.30 -8.05
N CYS A 35 1.97 -19.10 -7.97
CA CYS A 35 2.87 -19.53 -9.04
C CYS A 35 2.63 -20.99 -9.42
N SER A 36 2.35 -21.23 -10.70
CA SER A 36 2.10 -22.58 -11.22
C SER A 36 3.32 -23.45 -10.95
N THR A 37 3.10 -24.67 -10.47
CA THR A 37 4.15 -25.65 -10.20
C THR A 37 4.86 -26.14 -11.47
N THR A 38 4.35 -25.77 -12.64
CA THR A 38 4.95 -26.07 -13.95
C THR A 38 5.91 -24.99 -14.44
N LEU A 39 5.95 -23.82 -13.78
CA LEU A 39 6.92 -22.78 -14.11
C LEU A 39 8.33 -23.24 -13.79
N THR A 40 9.29 -22.80 -14.60
CA THR A 40 10.71 -23.10 -14.39
C THR A 40 11.57 -21.89 -14.76
N GLY A 41 12.77 -21.81 -14.18
CA GLY A 41 13.77 -20.82 -14.55
C GLY A 41 13.34 -19.38 -14.29
N ALA A 42 13.41 -18.52 -15.31
CA ALA A 42 13.11 -17.09 -15.18
C ALA A 42 11.64 -16.84 -14.84
N ASP A 43 10.70 -17.63 -15.39
CA ASP A 43 9.26 -17.45 -15.13
C ASP A 43 8.91 -17.77 -13.68
N GLU A 44 9.51 -18.84 -13.11
CA GLU A 44 9.35 -19.17 -11.70
C GLU A 44 9.87 -18.04 -10.80
N THR A 45 11.07 -17.52 -11.12
CA THR A 45 11.72 -16.44 -10.36
C THR A 45 10.90 -15.15 -10.43
N ASN A 46 10.44 -14.76 -11.62
CA ASN A 46 9.64 -13.55 -11.80
C ASN A 46 8.26 -13.67 -11.14
N CYS A 47 7.63 -14.86 -11.19
CA CYS A 47 6.37 -15.07 -10.49
C CYS A 47 6.52 -14.88 -8.98
N GLN A 48 7.62 -15.37 -8.40
CA GLN A 48 7.96 -15.14 -7.00
C GLN A 48 8.17 -13.66 -6.69
N ILE A 49 8.89 -12.94 -7.55
CA ILE A 49 9.11 -11.50 -7.42
C ILE A 49 7.78 -10.74 -7.39
N PHE A 50 6.91 -10.96 -8.36
CA PHE A 50 5.58 -10.31 -8.38
C PHE A 50 4.75 -10.69 -7.17
N THR A 51 4.82 -11.94 -6.72
CA THR A 51 4.16 -12.38 -5.48
C THR A 51 4.65 -11.58 -4.28
N THR A 52 5.96 -11.37 -4.12
CA THR A 52 6.50 -10.52 -3.05
C THR A 52 6.01 -9.08 -3.16
N TRP A 53 5.95 -8.52 -4.37
CA TRP A 53 5.38 -7.19 -4.59
C TRP A 53 3.92 -7.09 -4.16
N THR A 54 3.08 -8.11 -4.39
CA THR A 54 1.69 -8.11 -3.91
C THR A 54 1.59 -8.10 -2.39
N GLN A 55 2.50 -8.79 -1.69
CA GLN A 55 2.56 -8.81 -0.23
C GLN A 55 2.94 -7.43 0.32
N TYR A 56 3.80 -6.72 -0.40
CA TYR A 56 4.29 -5.40 0.01
C TYR A 56 3.19 -4.36 -0.13
N THR A 57 2.51 -4.32 -1.28
CA THR A 57 1.35 -3.45 -1.47
C THR A 57 0.25 -3.77 -0.46
N ALA A 58 0.02 -5.04 -0.14
CA ALA A 58 -0.95 -5.43 0.90
C ALA A 58 -0.56 -4.96 2.30
N SER A 59 0.73 -5.00 2.64
CA SER A 59 1.21 -4.50 3.92
C SER A 59 1.03 -2.97 4.05
N ILE A 60 1.30 -2.24 2.97
CA ILE A 60 1.09 -0.78 2.92
C ILE A 60 -0.40 -0.44 3.05
N CYS A 61 -1.27 -1.09 2.27
CA CYS A 61 -2.72 -0.90 2.39
C CYS A 61 -3.25 -1.33 3.77
N GLY A 62 -2.66 -2.33 4.42
CA GLY A 62 -2.99 -2.69 5.81
C GLY A 62 -2.69 -1.56 6.80
N ALA A 63 -1.53 -0.91 6.66
CA ALA A 63 -1.16 0.25 7.49
C ALA A 63 -2.09 1.46 7.23
N LEU A 64 -2.42 1.73 5.97
CA LEU A 64 -3.38 2.78 5.59
C LEU A 64 -4.79 2.49 6.15
N GLY A 65 -5.23 1.24 6.07
CA GLY A 65 -6.51 0.81 6.64
C GLY A 65 -6.56 1.00 8.16
N LEU A 66 -5.48 0.69 8.87
CA LEU A 66 -5.37 0.95 10.31
C LEU A 66 -5.38 2.46 10.62
N ALA A 67 -4.64 3.26 9.85
CA ALA A 67 -4.63 4.72 10.01
C ALA A 67 -6.04 5.30 9.83
N ALA A 68 -6.76 4.87 8.79
CA ALA A 68 -8.14 5.29 8.54
C ALA A 68 -9.08 4.88 9.69
N GLN A 69 -8.95 3.65 10.23
CA GLN A 69 -9.73 3.21 11.39
C GLN A 69 -9.48 4.06 12.63
N ILE A 70 -8.22 4.40 12.92
CA ILE A 70 -7.87 5.21 14.10
C ILE A 70 -8.40 6.64 13.92
N ILE A 71 -8.25 7.23 12.74
CA ILE A 71 -8.79 8.57 12.44
C ILE A 71 -10.31 8.58 12.58
N ASP A 72 -11.02 7.60 12.00
CA ASP A 72 -12.48 7.52 12.08
C ASP A 72 -12.98 7.37 13.53
N ARG A 73 -12.24 6.63 14.36
CA ARG A 73 -12.60 6.40 15.77
C ARG A 73 -12.26 7.57 16.68
N GLU A 74 -11.09 8.17 16.52
CA GLU A 74 -10.51 9.06 17.52
C GLU A 74 -10.58 10.54 17.12
N ILE A 75 -10.67 10.86 15.83
CA ILE A 75 -10.79 12.23 15.35
C ILE A 75 -12.27 12.54 15.07
N SER A 76 -12.81 13.53 15.77
CA SER A 76 -14.20 13.95 15.64
C SER A 76 -14.36 15.14 14.68
N GLY A 77 -15.47 15.18 13.95
CA GLY A 77 -15.87 16.33 13.13
C GLY A 77 -15.71 16.11 11.61
N GLY A 78 -15.85 17.19 10.83
CA GLY A 78 -15.74 17.11 9.36
C GLY A 78 -14.34 16.75 8.85
N ILE A 79 -13.30 17.09 9.62
CA ILE A 79 -11.89 16.88 9.26
C ILE A 79 -11.53 15.38 9.21
N SER A 80 -12.11 14.53 10.07
CA SER A 80 -11.82 13.09 10.02
C SER A 80 -12.30 12.45 8.72
N LYS A 81 -13.41 12.92 8.15
CA LYS A 81 -13.88 12.47 6.83
C LYS A 81 -12.93 12.89 5.71
N GLU A 82 -12.42 14.11 5.75
CA GLU A 82 -11.44 14.59 4.77
C GLU A 82 -10.13 13.80 4.85
N MET A 83 -9.69 13.46 6.07
CA MET A 83 -8.52 12.62 6.29
C MET A 83 -8.72 11.19 5.78
N VAL A 84 -9.89 10.59 6.05
CA VAL A 84 -10.22 9.24 5.54
C VAL A 84 -10.31 9.23 4.02
N LEU A 85 -10.88 10.27 3.39
CA LEU A 85 -10.93 10.40 1.93
C LEU A 85 -9.53 10.54 1.31
N ALA A 86 -8.63 11.27 1.96
CA ALA A 86 -7.23 11.34 1.53
C ALA A 86 -6.56 9.95 1.57
N ILE A 87 -6.77 9.21 2.66
CA ILE A 87 -6.26 7.83 2.80
C ILE A 87 -6.89 6.89 1.75
N GLU A 88 -8.19 7.02 1.47
CA GLU A 88 -8.91 6.24 0.47
C GLU A 88 -8.34 6.42 -0.93
N ALA A 89 -8.07 7.66 -1.34
CA ALA A 89 -7.47 7.94 -2.65
C ALA A 89 -6.09 7.26 -2.81
N LEU A 90 -5.26 7.25 -1.77
CA LEU A 90 -3.98 6.55 -1.81
C LEU A 90 -4.17 5.02 -1.81
N TYR A 91 -5.07 4.53 -0.96
CA TYR A 91 -5.39 3.12 -0.86
C TYR A 91 -5.78 2.54 -2.22
N ASP A 92 -6.65 3.25 -2.95
CA ASP A 92 -7.09 2.86 -4.29
C ASP A 92 -5.95 2.89 -5.32
N GLY A 93 -5.06 3.89 -5.24
CA GLY A 93 -3.87 3.96 -6.08
C GLY A 93 -2.96 2.74 -5.90
N ILE A 94 -2.63 2.39 -4.65
CA ILE A 94 -1.78 1.23 -4.33
C ILE A 94 -2.48 -0.08 -4.69
N ASN A 95 -3.80 -0.19 -4.45
CA ASN A 95 -4.58 -1.35 -4.85
C ASN A 95 -4.65 -1.53 -6.38
N GLY A 96 -4.72 -0.42 -7.12
CA GLY A 96 -4.61 -0.42 -8.58
C GLY A 96 -3.27 -0.98 -9.07
N VAL A 97 -2.17 -0.65 -8.40
CA VAL A 97 -0.85 -1.24 -8.70
C VAL A 97 -0.79 -2.72 -8.33
N ASN A 98 -1.30 -3.10 -7.16
CA ASN A 98 -1.39 -4.51 -6.77
C ASN A 98 -2.15 -5.34 -7.82
N THR A 99 -3.22 -4.77 -8.39
CA THR A 99 -3.98 -5.41 -9.48
C THR A 99 -3.10 -5.68 -10.71
N GLN A 100 -2.17 -4.79 -11.05
CA GLN A 100 -1.21 -5.02 -12.14
C GLN A 100 -0.20 -6.12 -11.81
N PHE A 101 0.28 -6.20 -10.56
CA PHE A 101 1.15 -7.30 -10.13
C PHE A 101 0.43 -8.65 -10.16
N LEU A 102 -0.83 -8.69 -9.71
CA LEU A 102 -1.67 -9.88 -9.81
C LEU A 102 -1.89 -10.31 -11.26
N GLN A 103 -2.09 -9.35 -12.17
CA GLN A 103 -2.20 -9.64 -13.60
C GLN A 103 -0.89 -10.19 -14.17
N ALA A 104 0.27 -9.64 -13.80
CA ALA A 104 1.56 -10.18 -14.22
C ALA A 104 1.76 -11.64 -13.79
N ILE A 105 1.30 -12.03 -12.59
CA ILE A 105 1.31 -13.42 -12.13
C ILE A 105 0.44 -14.31 -13.03
N VAL A 106 -0.76 -13.83 -13.42
CA VAL A 106 -1.65 -14.54 -14.35
C VAL A 106 -0.99 -14.71 -15.72
N ASP A 107 -0.33 -13.67 -16.23
CA ASP A 107 0.35 -13.67 -17.52
C ASP A 107 1.53 -14.66 -17.51
N ILE A 108 2.34 -14.65 -16.45
CA ILE A 108 3.45 -15.61 -16.27
C ILE A 108 2.93 -17.04 -16.21
N ASN A 109 1.91 -17.30 -15.38
CA ASN A 109 1.26 -18.62 -15.27
C ASN A 109 0.69 -19.12 -16.61
N SER A 110 0.33 -18.19 -17.50
CA SER A 110 -0.22 -18.49 -18.83
C SER A 110 0.84 -18.42 -19.94
N HIS A 111 2.13 -18.28 -19.60
CA HIS A 111 3.24 -18.08 -20.54
C HIS A 111 3.01 -16.93 -21.54
N THR A 112 2.25 -15.92 -21.12
CA THR A 112 2.02 -14.69 -21.89
C THR A 112 3.19 -13.72 -21.63
N PRO A 113 3.62 -12.92 -22.62
CA PRO A 113 4.71 -11.97 -22.43
C PRO A 113 4.45 -11.01 -21.26
N TYR A 114 5.47 -10.83 -20.43
CA TYR A 114 5.48 -9.91 -19.30
C TYR A 114 6.81 -9.16 -19.25
N GLU A 115 6.84 -8.05 -18.51
CA GLU A 115 8.08 -7.36 -18.23
C GLU A 115 8.58 -7.70 -16.82
N PRO A 116 9.80 -8.24 -16.67
CA PRO A 116 10.38 -8.55 -15.37
C PRO A 116 10.47 -7.33 -14.45
N LEU A 117 10.21 -7.53 -13.17
CA LEU A 117 10.54 -6.56 -12.13
C LEU A 117 11.81 -7.00 -11.39
N PRO A 118 12.61 -6.07 -10.85
CA PRO A 118 13.67 -6.44 -9.93
C PRO A 118 13.08 -7.04 -8.65
N THR A 119 13.86 -7.92 -8.04
CA THR A 119 13.55 -8.42 -6.70
C THR A 119 13.46 -7.25 -5.73
N PRO A 120 12.33 -7.12 -5.02
CA PRO A 120 12.16 -6.11 -3.99
C PRO A 120 13.15 -6.36 -2.84
N ASP A 121 13.80 -5.32 -2.33
CA ASP A 121 14.59 -5.45 -1.10
C ASP A 121 13.62 -5.71 0.10
N PRO A 122 14.04 -6.32 1.22
CA PRO A 122 13.16 -6.47 2.38
C PRO A 122 12.64 -5.12 2.92
N ILE A 123 11.33 -4.98 3.14
CA ILE A 123 10.77 -3.78 3.78
C ILE A 123 11.09 -3.81 5.29
N PRO A 124 11.59 -2.70 5.85
CA PRO A 124 11.73 -2.55 7.30
C PRO A 124 10.37 -2.55 8.04
N PRO A 125 10.31 -2.92 9.33
CA PRO A 125 9.04 -2.95 10.07
C PRO A 125 8.42 -1.56 10.18
N PHE A 126 7.12 -1.46 9.94
CA PHE A 126 6.40 -0.19 9.98
C PHE A 126 6.18 0.31 11.41
N PRO A 127 6.26 1.64 11.64
CA PRO A 127 5.76 2.24 12.86
C PRO A 127 4.24 2.06 12.93
N MET A 128 3.75 1.50 14.04
CA MET A 128 2.31 1.27 14.25
C MET A 128 1.74 2.41 15.09
N PRO A 129 0.78 3.19 14.57
CA PRO A 129 0.11 4.20 15.36
C PRO A 129 -0.67 3.56 16.51
N THR A 130 -0.66 4.21 17.68
CA THR A 130 -1.35 3.76 18.89
C THR A 130 -2.47 4.71 19.32
N SER A 131 -2.58 5.88 18.68
CA SER A 131 -3.57 6.92 18.98
C SER A 131 -3.78 7.85 17.77
N GLY A 132 -4.93 8.53 17.69
CA GLY A 132 -5.23 9.48 16.62
C GLY A 132 -4.21 10.62 16.49
N SER A 133 -3.54 10.98 17.60
CA SER A 133 -2.49 11.99 17.62
C SER A 133 -1.14 11.55 17.05
N ASP A 134 -0.88 10.24 16.96
CA ASP A 134 0.38 9.70 16.40
C ASP A 134 0.24 9.16 14.97
N VAL A 135 -0.98 9.15 14.42
CA VAL A 135 -1.25 8.70 13.04
C VAL A 135 -0.44 9.50 12.02
N GLU A 136 -0.41 10.83 12.13
CA GLU A 136 0.39 11.67 11.22
C GLU A 136 1.85 11.21 11.19
N GLN A 137 2.46 11.10 12.38
CA GLN A 137 3.85 10.72 12.53
C GLN A 137 4.11 9.31 11.99
N ALA A 138 3.22 8.35 12.28
CA ALA A 138 3.36 6.98 11.81
C ALA A 138 3.25 6.87 10.28
N VAL A 139 2.34 7.62 9.66
CA VAL A 139 2.19 7.64 8.19
C VAL A 139 3.40 8.32 7.53
N VAL A 140 3.88 9.44 8.06
CA VAL A 140 5.11 10.12 7.58
C VAL A 140 6.31 9.19 7.66
N GLN A 141 6.56 8.59 8.82
CA GLN A 141 7.69 7.69 9.00
C GLN A 141 7.60 6.45 8.11
N THR A 142 6.40 5.89 7.95
CA THR A 142 6.16 4.77 7.02
C THR A 142 6.53 5.17 5.59
N TRP A 143 6.13 6.36 5.15
CA TRP A 143 6.44 6.84 3.82
C TRP A 143 7.93 7.14 3.62
N ASP A 144 8.59 7.78 4.59
CA ASP A 144 10.04 8.04 4.58
C ASP A 144 10.87 6.75 4.49
N MET A 145 10.34 5.63 5.00
CA MET A 145 10.95 4.30 4.89
C MET A 145 10.70 3.64 3.53
N LEU A 146 9.51 3.84 2.96
CA LEU A 146 9.09 3.20 1.71
C LEU A 146 9.59 3.91 0.46
N LYS A 147 9.59 5.25 0.44
CA LYS A 147 9.94 6.02 -0.75
C LYS A 147 11.37 5.71 -1.26
N PRO A 148 12.43 5.74 -0.43
CA PRO A 148 13.78 5.39 -0.90
C PRO A 148 13.88 3.96 -1.40
N TRP A 149 13.04 3.08 -0.86
CA TRP A 149 12.99 1.68 -1.22
C TRP A 149 12.35 1.46 -2.60
N ILE A 150 11.27 2.20 -2.90
CA ILE A 150 10.65 2.23 -4.23
C ILE A 150 11.62 2.83 -5.25
N GLU A 151 12.26 3.96 -4.91
CA GLU A 151 13.27 4.62 -5.75
C GLU A 151 14.43 3.68 -6.12
N LYS A 152 14.98 2.98 -5.13
CA LYS A 152 16.03 1.98 -5.36
C LYS A 152 15.57 0.82 -6.25
N SER A 153 14.29 0.46 -6.20
CA SER A 153 13.72 -0.56 -7.07
C SER A 153 13.60 -0.04 -8.51
N MET A 154 13.26 1.24 -8.69
CA MET A 154 13.24 1.88 -10.01
C MET A 154 14.63 1.97 -10.64
N ASP A 155 15.67 2.26 -9.85
CA ASP A 155 17.06 2.34 -10.35
C ASP A 155 17.58 1.02 -10.95
N LYS A 156 16.98 -0.11 -10.57
CA LYS A 156 17.32 -1.44 -11.11
C LYS A 156 16.56 -1.76 -12.40
N LEU A 157 15.57 -0.96 -12.80
CA LEU A 157 14.78 -1.18 -13.99
C LEU A 157 15.45 -0.61 -15.26
N PRO A 158 15.22 -1.22 -16.43
CA PRO A 158 15.66 -0.66 -17.70
C PRO A 158 15.07 0.74 -17.95
N THR A 159 15.85 1.62 -18.57
CA THR A 159 15.37 2.93 -19.01
C THR A 159 14.17 2.77 -19.95
N GLY A 160 13.06 3.44 -19.62
CA GLY A 160 11.81 3.38 -20.40
C GLY A 160 10.85 2.26 -19.97
N SER A 161 11.17 1.50 -18.92
CA SER A 161 10.27 0.50 -18.36
C SER A 161 8.92 1.12 -17.95
N PRO A 162 7.77 0.55 -18.34
CA PRO A 162 6.45 0.93 -17.86
C PRO A 162 6.34 0.80 -16.34
N TRP A 163 7.12 -0.09 -15.70
CA TRP A 163 7.14 -0.23 -14.25
C TRP A 163 7.74 0.99 -13.55
N VAL A 164 8.66 1.72 -14.18
CA VAL A 164 9.15 2.99 -13.64
C VAL A 164 7.99 3.98 -13.50
N LYS A 165 7.14 4.12 -14.52
CA LYS A 165 5.97 5.02 -14.45
C LYS A 165 4.95 4.59 -13.39
N VAL A 166 4.76 3.28 -13.21
CA VAL A 166 3.86 2.74 -12.18
C VAL A 166 4.39 3.10 -10.78
N LEU A 167 5.69 2.91 -10.55
CA LEU A 167 6.34 3.19 -9.27
C LEU A 167 6.47 4.70 -9.00
N GLU A 168 6.75 5.52 -10.02
CA GLU A 168 6.70 7.00 -9.95
C GLU A 168 5.29 7.47 -9.55
N GLY A 169 4.25 6.88 -10.16
CA GLY A 169 2.86 7.20 -9.82
C GLY A 169 2.51 6.89 -8.35
N ILE A 170 3.09 5.84 -7.76
CA ILE A 170 2.94 5.54 -6.33
C ILE A 170 3.60 6.63 -5.49
N ILE A 171 4.81 7.07 -5.87
CA ILE A 171 5.54 8.12 -5.17
C ILE A 171 4.77 9.44 -5.20
N ASP A 172 4.37 9.89 -6.38
CA ASP A 172 3.64 11.15 -6.55
C ASP A 172 2.31 11.16 -5.79
N SER A 173 1.57 10.04 -5.85
CA SER A 173 0.27 9.92 -5.16
C SER A 173 0.44 9.90 -3.64
N SER A 174 1.47 9.22 -3.14
CA SER A 174 1.76 9.14 -1.71
C SER A 174 2.28 10.46 -1.15
N ASP A 175 3.19 11.15 -1.88
CA ASP A 175 3.68 12.47 -1.50
C ASP A 175 2.54 13.48 -1.39
N LYS A 176 1.59 13.45 -2.35
CA LYS A 176 0.40 14.31 -2.31
C LYS A 176 -0.50 13.98 -1.13
N MET A 177 -0.81 12.70 -0.90
CA MET A 177 -1.61 12.28 0.26
C MET A 177 -0.96 12.72 1.57
N LEU A 178 0.36 12.58 1.68
CA LEU A 178 1.08 12.98 2.89
C LEU A 178 0.96 14.48 3.15
N ALA A 179 1.11 15.29 2.11
CA ALA A 179 0.91 16.73 2.20
C ALA A 179 -0.53 17.10 2.60
N ASP A 180 -1.53 16.44 2.00
CA ASP A 180 -2.94 16.67 2.34
C ASP A 180 -3.23 16.27 3.81
N LEU A 181 -2.71 15.13 4.26
CA LEU A 181 -2.86 14.65 5.64
C LEU A 181 -2.22 15.62 6.65
N GLN A 182 -0.99 16.05 6.40
CA GLN A 182 -0.27 17.02 7.24
C GLN A 182 -1.02 18.37 7.30
N ALA A 183 -1.57 18.83 6.17
CA ALA A 183 -2.38 20.04 6.14
C ALA A 183 -3.66 19.91 6.98
N LEU A 184 -4.31 18.74 6.99
CA LEU A 184 -5.48 18.46 7.81
C LEU A 184 -5.13 18.39 9.30
N PHE A 185 -4.00 17.77 9.68
CA PHE A 185 -3.55 17.76 11.08
C PHE A 185 -3.17 19.16 11.58
N ALA A 186 -2.57 20.00 10.73
CA ALA A 186 -2.30 21.40 11.07
C ALA A 186 -3.58 22.20 11.36
N GLN A 187 -4.70 21.89 10.71
CA GLN A 187 -5.99 22.53 11.00
C GLN A 187 -6.56 22.13 12.37
N ILE A 188 -6.32 20.90 12.81
CA ILE A 188 -6.72 20.42 14.14
C ILE A 188 -5.91 21.13 15.23
N THR A 189 -4.58 21.21 15.06
CA THR A 189 -3.67 21.82 16.04
C THR A 189 -3.71 23.35 16.03
N GLY A 190 -4.04 23.98 14.90
CA GLY A 190 -4.21 25.43 14.78
C GLY A 190 -5.53 25.97 15.37
N ASN A 191 -6.56 25.13 15.49
CA ASN A 191 -7.85 25.52 16.07
C ASN A 191 -7.91 25.43 17.61
N THR A 192 -6.87 24.90 18.27
CA THR A 192 -6.71 25.03 19.73
C THR A 192 -6.17 26.41 20.09
N ASN A 193 -6.99 27.45 19.93
CA ASN A 193 -6.72 28.74 20.57
C ASN A 193 -6.91 28.56 22.10
N PRO A 194 -5.98 29.05 22.95
CA PRO A 194 -6.19 29.05 24.38
C PRO A 194 -7.39 29.94 24.67
N VAL A 195 -8.40 29.40 25.34
CA VAL A 195 -9.46 30.22 25.93
C VAL A 195 -8.75 31.23 26.83
N ALA A 196 -8.75 32.49 26.40
CA ALA A 196 -8.29 33.60 27.20
C ALA A 196 -9.19 33.64 28.44
N SER A 197 -8.61 33.25 29.58
CA SER A 197 -9.21 33.45 30.89
C SER A 197 -9.29 34.95 31.14
N SER A 198 -10.46 35.54 30.89
CA SER A 198 -10.86 36.86 31.39
C SER A 198 -11.52 36.73 32.76
#